data_AF-A0A1E7DUB6-F1
#
_entry.id   AF-A0A1E7DUB6-F1
#
_cell.length_a   1.000
_cell.length_b   1.000
_cell.length_c   1.000
_cell.angle_alpha   90.00
_cell.angle_beta   90.00
_cell.angle_gamma   90.00
#
_symmetry.space_group_name_H-M   'P 1'
#
loop_
_entity.id
_entity.type
_entity.pdbx_description
1 polymer ?
#
loop_
_entity_poly.entity_id
_entity_poly.type
_entity_poly.pdbx_seq_one_letter_code
_entity_poly.pdbx_strand_id
1 'polypeptide(L)'
;MLFMCLTGCANSNQAEFDGEFGREKQAAWDFLQEQDWTVRAEKMATVNVKKEVQDVEWVRSSNSKEWVAVSFADEKPSVISVPVILVDPEMKEVVGYIPGE
;
A
#
# COMPACT_ATOMS: atom_id res chain seq x y z
N MET A 1 35.81 -4.96 10.64
CA MET A 1 34.39 -4.75 11.01
C MET A 1 33.71 -4.17 9.79
N LEU A 2 33.07 -5.01 8.98
CA LEU A 2 32.24 -4.55 7.86
C LEU A 2 30.98 -5.40 7.90
N PHE A 3 29.97 -4.90 8.59
CA PHE A 3 28.64 -5.50 8.64
C PHE A 3 27.97 -5.19 7.30
N MET A 4 28.06 -6.15 6.37
CA MET A 4 27.40 -6.08 5.06
C MET A 4 25.96 -6.59 5.22
N CYS A 5 25.08 -5.76 5.78
CA CYS A 5 23.64 -5.99 5.71
C CYS A 5 23.12 -5.50 4.36
N LEU A 6 23.16 -6.37 3.35
CA LEU A 6 22.33 -6.24 2.16
C LEU A 6 21.46 -7.49 2.07
N THR A 7 20.52 -7.61 3.00
CA THR A 7 19.35 -8.46 2.83
C THR A 7 18.42 -7.81 1.81
N GLY A 8 18.79 -7.89 0.54
CA GLY A 8 17.88 -7.63 -0.57
C GLY A 8 17.14 -8.92 -0.91
N CYS A 9 16.29 -9.41 -0.02
CA CYS A 9 15.30 -10.44 -0.37
C CYS A 9 14.28 -9.81 -1.32
N ALA A 10 14.59 -9.76 -2.62
CA ALA A 10 13.62 -9.50 -3.66
C ALA A 10 12.72 -10.73 -3.81
N ASN A 11 11.80 -10.92 -2.86
CA ASN A 11 10.82 -12.00 -2.87
C ASN A 11 9.75 -11.70 -3.93
N SER A 12 9.83 -12.45 -5.05
CA SER A 12 8.75 -13.17 -5.77
C SER A 12 7.39 -12.50 -6.08
N ASN A 13 7.16 -11.23 -5.79
CA ASN A 13 5.84 -10.58 -5.90
C ASN A 13 5.68 -9.63 -7.10
N GLN A 14 6.72 -9.50 -7.94
CA GLN A 14 6.81 -8.50 -9.00
C GLN A 14 5.75 -8.70 -10.10
N ALA A 15 5.37 -9.95 -10.40
CA ALA A 15 4.41 -10.26 -11.47
C ALA A 15 2.96 -9.82 -11.20
N GLU A 16 2.57 -9.64 -9.93
CA GLU A 16 1.20 -9.20 -9.55
C GLU A 16 0.99 -7.70 -9.67
N PHE A 17 2.06 -6.91 -9.68
CA PHE A 17 2.01 -5.47 -9.86
C PHE A 17 2.54 -5.04 -11.24
N ASP A 18 2.68 -5.95 -12.20
CA ASP A 18 3.03 -5.60 -13.56
C ASP A 18 1.88 -4.83 -14.24
N GLY A 19 2.21 -3.74 -14.95
CA GLY A 19 1.23 -2.90 -15.66
C GLY A 19 1.21 -1.44 -15.19
N GLU A 20 0.11 -0.73 -15.49
CA GLU A 20 -0.07 0.67 -15.10
C GLU A 20 -0.05 0.81 -13.56
N PHE A 21 0.67 1.81 -13.07
CA PHE A 21 0.89 2.10 -11.63
C PHE A 21 1.57 0.98 -10.84
N GLY A 22 2.32 0.08 -11.50
CA GLY A 22 2.91 -1.07 -10.83
C GLY A 22 3.81 -0.74 -9.65
N ARG A 23 4.62 0.32 -9.77
CA ARG A 23 5.54 0.72 -8.70
C ARG A 23 4.80 1.41 -7.55
N GLU A 24 3.73 2.12 -7.85
CA GLU A 24 2.88 2.77 -6.88
C GLU A 24 2.08 1.76 -6.07
N LYS A 25 1.52 0.74 -6.74
CA LYS A 25 0.85 -0.40 -6.08
C LYS A 25 1.82 -1.14 -5.18
N GLN A 26 3.06 -1.36 -5.63
CA GLN A 26 4.09 -1.99 -4.82
C GLN A 26 4.46 -1.12 -3.59
N ALA A 27 4.71 0.17 -3.77
CA ALA A 27 5.04 1.08 -2.66
C ALA A 27 3.90 1.15 -1.63
N ALA A 28 2.64 1.17 -2.08
CA ALA A 28 1.48 1.14 -1.21
C ALA A 28 1.37 -0.18 -0.43
N TRP A 29 1.61 -1.32 -1.10
CA TRP A 29 1.60 -2.62 -0.46
C TRP A 29 2.72 -2.78 0.58
N ASP A 30 3.94 -2.33 0.24
CA ASP A 30 5.09 -2.38 1.15
C ASP A 30 4.83 -1.55 2.41
N PHE A 31 4.22 -0.37 2.27
CA PHE A 31 3.80 0.46 3.40
C PHE A 31 2.80 -0.24 4.33
N LEU A 32 1.79 -0.94 3.79
CA LEU A 32 0.83 -1.71 4.60
C LEU A 32 1.53 -2.80 5.42
N GLN A 33 2.56 -3.45 4.86
CA GLN A 33 3.35 -4.46 5.57
C GLN A 33 4.24 -3.83 6.65
N GLU A 34 4.90 -2.70 6.36
CA GLU A 34 5.79 -2.01 7.30
C GLU A 34 5.06 -1.43 8.52
N GLN A 35 3.84 -0.93 8.34
CA GLN A 35 3.03 -0.42 9.45
C GLN A 35 2.50 -1.54 10.37
N ASP A 36 2.86 -2.80 10.09
CA ASP A 36 2.35 -3.98 10.76
C ASP A 36 0.81 -4.01 10.73
N TRP A 37 0.19 -3.36 9.73
CA TRP A 37 -1.27 -3.31 9.61
C TRP A 37 -1.84 -4.65 9.16
N THR A 38 -1.02 -5.48 8.52
CA THR A 38 -1.36 -6.87 8.25
C THR A 38 -1.43 -7.73 9.52
N VAL A 39 -0.70 -7.38 10.59
CA VAL A 39 -0.67 -8.12 11.87
C VAL A 39 -1.49 -7.44 12.98
N ARG A 40 -1.57 -6.09 13.02
CA ARG A 40 -2.49 -5.35 13.91
C ARG A 40 -3.95 -5.59 13.55
N ALA A 41 -4.26 -5.82 12.28
CA ALA A 41 -5.57 -6.33 11.87
C ALA A 41 -5.88 -7.72 12.46
N GLU A 42 -4.89 -8.55 12.79
CA GLU A 42 -5.14 -9.83 13.47
C GLU A 42 -5.54 -9.68 14.95
N LYS A 43 -5.33 -8.50 15.57
CA LYS A 43 -5.58 -8.30 17.02
C LYS A 43 -6.56 -7.19 17.40
N MET A 44 -6.88 -6.22 16.54
CA MET A 44 -7.99 -5.27 16.75
C MET A 44 -8.76 -5.08 15.45
N ALA A 45 -9.94 -5.69 15.34
CA ALA A 45 -10.88 -5.64 14.21
C ALA A 45 -10.28 -6.13 12.86
N THR A 46 -10.63 -7.36 12.49
CA THR A 46 -10.03 -8.12 11.40
C THR A 46 -10.34 -7.57 10.01
N VAL A 47 -9.51 -6.64 9.56
CA VAL A 47 -9.39 -6.24 8.15
C VAL A 47 -8.37 -7.18 7.49
N ASN A 48 -8.85 -8.29 6.96
CA ASN A 48 -7.98 -9.15 6.17
C ASN A 48 -7.79 -8.49 4.80
N VAL A 49 -6.60 -7.96 4.48
CA VAL A 49 -6.35 -7.28 3.20
C VAL A 49 -5.89 -8.28 2.16
N LYS A 50 -6.60 -8.38 1.03
CA LYS A 50 -6.08 -9.12 -0.12
C LYS A 50 -5.00 -8.29 -0.80
N LYS A 51 -3.98 -8.96 -1.31
CA LYS A 51 -3.03 -8.40 -2.29
C LYS A 51 -3.71 -8.25 -3.67
N GLU A 52 -4.93 -7.72 -3.68
CA GLU A 52 -5.76 -7.46 -4.85
C GLU A 52 -6.09 -5.97 -4.80
N VAL A 53 -5.58 -5.23 -5.78
CA VAL A 53 -5.88 -3.81 -5.91
C VAL A 53 -7.32 -3.68 -6.37
N GLN A 54 -8.15 -3.07 -5.53
CA GLN A 54 -9.56 -2.84 -5.82
C GLN A 54 -9.72 -1.66 -6.78
N ASP A 55 -8.97 -0.59 -6.55
CA ASP A 55 -9.06 0.63 -7.34
C ASP A 55 -7.76 1.43 -7.32
N VAL A 56 -7.55 2.21 -8.40
CA VAL A 56 -6.45 3.16 -8.52
C VAL A 56 -6.95 4.43 -9.20
N GLU A 57 -6.80 5.56 -8.53
CA GLU A 57 -7.27 6.85 -9.04
C GLU A 57 -6.23 7.97 -8.87
N TRP A 58 -6.31 8.96 -9.77
CA TRP A 58 -5.56 10.20 -9.63
C TRP A 58 -6.31 11.15 -8.68
N VAL A 59 -5.63 11.58 -7.63
CA VAL A 59 -6.15 12.53 -6.66
C VAL A 59 -5.28 13.78 -6.61
N ARG A 60 -5.94 14.94 -6.59
CA ARG A 60 -5.27 16.23 -6.55
C ARG A 60 -5.34 16.82 -5.14
N SER A 61 -4.18 17.09 -4.58
CA SER A 61 -4.04 17.85 -3.33
C SER A 61 -4.45 19.31 -3.53
N SER A 62 -4.84 19.98 -2.45
CA SER A 62 -5.18 21.41 -2.43
C SER A 62 -4.05 22.30 -2.96
N ASN A 63 -2.80 21.84 -2.86
CA ASN A 63 -1.61 22.52 -3.38
C ASN A 63 -1.32 22.23 -4.87
N SER A 64 -2.28 21.68 -5.62
CA SER A 64 -2.12 21.24 -7.02
C SER A 64 -1.09 20.13 -7.26
N LYS A 65 -0.67 19.43 -6.21
CA LYS A 65 0.14 18.21 -6.34
C LYS A 65 -0.77 17.02 -6.67
N GLU A 66 -0.36 16.19 -7.62
CA GLU A 66 -1.11 15.00 -8.04
C GLU A 66 -0.51 13.76 -7.39
N TRP A 67 -1.39 12.89 -6.89
CA TRP A 67 -1.05 11.63 -6.23
C TRP A 67 -1.83 10.49 -6.86
N VAL A 68 -1.32 9.28 -6.70
CA VAL A 68 -2.02 8.04 -7.03
C VAL A 68 -2.58 7.47 -5.74
N ALA A 69 -3.91 7.41 -5.63
CA ALA A 69 -4.59 6.69 -4.57
C ALA A 69 -4.70 5.21 -4.95
N VAL A 70 -4.30 4.33 -4.03
CA VAL A 70 -4.36 2.88 -4.20
C VAL A 70 -5.23 2.29 -3.11
N SER A 71 -6.30 1.62 -3.52
CA SER A 71 -7.24 0.92 -2.64
C SER A 71 -7.04 -0.58 -2.79
N PHE A 72 -6.98 -1.31 -1.67
CA PHE A 72 -6.87 -2.77 -1.69
C PHE A 72 -8.17 -3.40 -1.22
N ALA A 73 -8.50 -4.55 -1.79
CA ALA A 73 -9.71 -5.27 -1.45
C ALA A 73 -9.65 -5.87 -0.05
N ASP A 74 -10.78 -5.80 0.64
CA ASP A 74 -11.04 -6.50 1.90
C ASP A 74 -11.43 -7.98 1.67
N GLU A 75 -10.91 -8.91 2.47
CA GLU A 75 -11.32 -10.32 2.44
C GLU A 75 -12.68 -10.55 3.09
N LYS A 76 -13.11 -9.66 4.00
CA LYS A 76 -14.37 -9.80 4.77
C LYS A 76 -14.97 -8.42 5.04
N PRO A 77 -16.30 -8.32 5.24
CA PRO A 77 -16.92 -7.11 5.76
C PRO A 77 -16.40 -6.89 7.19
N SER A 78 -15.37 -6.08 7.32
CA SER A 78 -14.82 -5.63 8.59
C SER A 78 -15.55 -4.36 9.05
N VAL A 79 -15.46 -4.07 10.35
CA VAL A 79 -16.01 -2.83 10.95
C VAL A 79 -15.15 -1.61 10.58
N ILE A 80 -13.96 -1.84 10.04
CA ILE A 80 -13.00 -0.82 9.59
C ILE A 80 -12.55 -1.26 8.21
N SER A 81 -12.65 -0.39 7.21
CA SER A 81 -12.15 -0.67 5.85
C SER A 81 -10.64 -0.50 5.73
N VAL A 82 -10.04 -1.07 4.68
CA VAL A 82 -8.62 -0.83 4.34
C VAL A 82 -8.41 0.65 4.03
N PRO A 83 -7.39 1.29 4.62
CA PRO A 83 -7.06 2.66 4.28
C PRO A 83 -6.61 2.78 2.82
N VAL A 84 -7.03 3.86 2.18
CA VAL A 84 -6.56 4.22 0.84
C VAL A 84 -5.17 4.84 0.97
N ILE A 85 -4.19 4.31 0.24
CA ILE A 85 -2.81 4.75 0.33
C ILE A 85 -2.51 5.77 -0.77
N LEU A 86 -1.91 6.91 -0.41
CA LEU A 86 -1.58 7.99 -1.33
C LEU A 86 -0.09 7.91 -1.68
N VAL A 87 0.20 7.79 -2.98
CA VAL A 87 1.56 7.62 -3.50
C VAL A 87 1.92 8.80 -4.40
N ASP A 88 3.12 9.34 -4.21
CA ASP A 88 3.74 10.27 -5.15
C ASP A 88 4.16 9.51 -6.42
N PRO A 89 3.61 9.82 -7.60
CA PRO A 89 3.93 9.11 -8.83
C PRO A 89 5.30 9.49 -9.40
N GLU A 90 5.93 10.59 -9.00
CA GLU A 90 7.28 10.91 -9.46
C GLU A 90 8.31 10.16 -8.63
N MET A 91 8.14 10.17 -7.29
CA MET A 91 9.10 9.58 -6.35
C MET A 91 8.82 8.11 -6.04
N LYS A 92 7.60 7.63 -6.32
CA LYS A 92 7.08 6.31 -5.90
C LYS A 92 7.14 6.11 -4.39
N GLU A 93 6.89 7.19 -3.64
CA GLU A 93 6.92 7.20 -2.18
C GLU A 93 5.51 7.42 -1.62
N VAL A 94 5.19 6.77 -0.49
CA VAL A 94 3.94 7.00 0.22
C VAL A 94 3.97 8.37 0.89
N VAL A 95 3.02 9.23 0.54
CA VAL A 95 2.90 10.61 1.06
C VAL A 95 1.81 10.74 2.12
N GLY A 96 0.96 9.73 2.27
CA GLY A 96 -0.09 9.68 3.28
C GLY A 96 -1.06 8.54 3.07
N TYR A 97 -2.12 8.51 3.87
CA TYR A 97 -3.22 7.57 3.74
C TYR A 97 -4.53 8.22 4.21
N ILE A 98 -5.64 7.74 3.67
CA ILE A 98 -6.99 8.07 4.12
C ILE A 98 -7.47 6.88 4.96
N PRO A 99 -7.77 7.06 6.26
CA PRO A 99 -8.29 5.98 7.10
C PRO A 99 -9.57 5.39 6.49
N GLY A 100 -9.69 4.07 6.52
CA GLY A 100 -10.95 3.42 6.18
C GLY A 100 -12.02 3.70 7.25
N GLU A 101 -13.25 3.91 6.81
CA GLU A 101 -14.45 3.96 7.66
C GLU A 101 -14.92 2.57 8.08
#